data_AF-A0AAN9YVQ1-F1
#
_entry.id   AF-A0AAN9YVQ1-F1
#
_cell.length_a   1.000
_cell.length_b   1.000
_cell.length_c   1.000
_cell.angle_alpha   90.00
_cell.angle_beta   90.00
_cell.angle_gamma   90.00
#
_symmetry.space_group_name_H-M   'P 1'
#
loop_
_entity.id
_entity.type
_entity.pdbx_description
1 polymer ?
#
loop_
_entity_poly.entity_id
_entity_poly.type
_entity_poly.pdbx_seq_one_letter_code
_entity_poly.pdbx_strand_id
1 'polypeptide(L)'
;MRPAYSPAPPPPPPPPYPPPPPPLPPWGMPFMPMPMPMPMPMPMPMPPRWGRTPPPPPQLPPLLRSIDPDILQGCCVEADRSVVVLEQLQSLRSVLPEALHPHLDGVIGELGHTVRHLRDVADKAQVHLGRVPQVIDYLNVVLPCLSKTLRDITAFYEDTTLTTDRRWRYMYHKLSNELPGTSLPARFIMYNQFLKLLRLLLSQLVPPLSIRPPVPSAPSRYSGLSPFCERGRNHAVEYSKT
;
A
#
# COMPACT_ATOMS: atom_id res chain seq x y z
N MET A 1 -52.20 -36.48 -28.85
CA MET A 1 -52.62 -35.12 -28.50
C MET A 1 -51.38 -34.29 -28.20
N ARG A 2 -51.07 -33.28 -29.04
CA ARG A 2 -49.94 -32.37 -28.78
C ARG A 2 -50.45 -31.17 -27.98
N PRO A 3 -49.74 -30.72 -26.92
CA PRO A 3 -50.16 -29.56 -26.16
C PRO A 3 -49.96 -28.28 -26.98
N ALA A 4 -50.99 -27.43 -27.00
CA ALA A 4 -50.96 -26.14 -27.68
C ALA A 4 -50.04 -25.18 -26.91
N TYR A 5 -49.02 -24.67 -27.60
CA TYR A 5 -48.15 -23.60 -27.08
C TYR A 5 -48.97 -22.31 -26.98
N SER A 6 -49.16 -21.80 -25.76
CA SER A 6 -49.60 -20.41 -25.55
C SER A 6 -48.38 -19.49 -25.68
N PRO A 7 -48.42 -18.45 -26.51
CA PRO A 7 -47.34 -17.48 -26.61
C PRO A 7 -47.22 -16.66 -25.33
N ALA A 8 -45.99 -16.43 -24.87
CA ALA A 8 -45.69 -15.62 -23.69
C ALA A 8 -46.09 -14.15 -23.92
N PRO A 9 -46.56 -13.44 -22.87
CA PRO A 9 -46.89 -12.02 -22.97
C PRO A 9 -45.65 -11.17 -23.26
N PRO A 10 -45.81 -10.03 -23.97
CA PRO A 10 -44.70 -9.14 -24.27
C PRO A 10 -44.14 -8.49 -23.00
N PRO A 11 -42.84 -8.17 -22.97
CA PRO A 11 -42.22 -7.51 -21.82
C PRO A 11 -42.78 -6.09 -21.62
N PRO A 12 -42.81 -5.59 -20.37
CA PRO A 12 -43.23 -4.23 -20.09
C PRO A 12 -42.26 -3.20 -20.69
N PRO A 13 -42.75 -1.99 -21.02
CA PRO A 13 -41.89 -0.92 -21.53
C PRO A 13 -40.88 -0.45 -20.47
N PRO A 14 -39.70 0.03 -20.88
CA PRO A 14 -38.71 0.58 -19.95
C PRO A 14 -39.24 1.86 -19.27
N PRO A 15 -38.80 2.15 -18.04
CA PRO A 15 -39.17 3.39 -17.36
C PRO A 15 -38.60 4.62 -18.10
N PRO A 16 -39.28 5.78 -18.00
CA PRO A 16 -38.81 7.02 -18.60
C PRO A 16 -37.47 7.46 -17.99
N TYR A 17 -36.57 7.97 -18.84
CA TYR A 17 -35.27 8.48 -18.41
C TYR A 17 -35.41 9.66 -17.44
N PRO A 18 -34.57 9.75 -16.40
CA PRO A 18 -34.53 10.93 -15.55
C PRO A 18 -34.06 12.16 -16.34
N PRO A 19 -34.58 13.37 -16.03
CA PRO A 19 -34.14 14.60 -16.67
C PRO A 19 -32.66 14.90 -16.37
N PRO A 20 -31.93 15.56 -17.29
CA PRO A 20 -30.54 15.94 -17.07
C PRO A 20 -30.40 16.98 -15.95
N PRO A 21 -29.28 16.99 -15.21
CA PRO A 21 -29.03 17.98 -14.16
C PRO A 21 -28.85 19.39 -14.75
N PRO A 22 -29.20 20.44 -13.99
CA PRO A 22 -29.02 21.82 -14.43
C PRO A 22 -27.53 22.20 -14.56
N PRO A 23 -27.18 23.11 -15.48
CA PRO A 23 -25.81 23.59 -15.62
C PRO A 23 -25.35 24.36 -14.38
N LEU A 24 -24.10 24.13 -13.97
CA LEU A 24 -23.47 24.83 -12.84
C LEU A 24 -23.25 26.32 -13.17
N PRO A 25 -23.40 27.24 -12.20
CA PRO A 25 -23.17 28.66 -12.41
C PRO A 25 -21.68 28.98 -12.61
N PRO A 26 -21.33 29.96 -13.46
CA PRO A 26 -19.95 30.18 -13.88
C PRO A 26 -19.27 31.31 -13.09
N TRP A 27 -19.14 31.24 -11.76
CA TRP A 27 -18.38 32.28 -11.03
C TRP A 27 -17.65 31.74 -9.80
N GLY A 28 -16.34 31.62 -9.95
CA GLY A 28 -15.41 31.26 -8.88
C GLY A 28 -13.97 31.58 -9.29
N MET A 29 -13.73 32.79 -9.82
CA MET A 29 -12.36 33.28 -9.97
C MET A 29 -11.96 34.00 -8.68
N PRO A 30 -10.86 33.62 -8.01
CA PRO A 30 -10.38 34.31 -6.83
C PRO A 30 -9.85 35.70 -7.20
N PHE A 31 -10.26 36.70 -6.41
CA PHE A 31 -9.78 38.07 -6.46
C PHE A 31 -8.26 38.09 -6.21
N MET A 32 -7.46 38.44 -7.21
CA MET A 32 -6.02 38.68 -7.02
C MET A 32 -5.80 40.13 -6.56
N PRO A 33 -5.18 40.37 -5.39
CA PRO A 33 -4.83 41.72 -4.97
C PRO A 33 -3.63 42.23 -5.79
N MET A 34 -3.72 43.48 -6.24
CA MET A 34 -2.63 44.20 -6.92
C MET A 34 -1.38 44.30 -6.03
N PRO A 35 -0.16 44.20 -6.58
CA PRO A 35 1.07 44.38 -5.82
C PRO A 35 1.32 45.87 -5.53
N MET A 36 1.56 46.19 -4.26
CA MET A 36 1.98 47.52 -3.81
C MET A 36 3.45 47.79 -4.20
N PRO A 37 3.85 49.06 -4.44
CA PRO A 37 5.23 49.41 -4.77
C PRO A 37 6.13 49.26 -3.54
N MET A 38 7.22 48.51 -3.70
CA MET A 38 8.22 48.27 -2.66
C MET A 38 9.09 49.51 -2.41
N PRO A 39 9.38 49.87 -1.15
CA PRO A 39 10.35 50.93 -0.84
C PRO A 39 11.79 50.46 -1.08
N MET A 40 12.62 51.36 -1.61
CA MET A 40 14.04 51.12 -1.93
C MET A 40 14.86 50.78 -0.67
N PRO A 41 15.84 49.86 -0.75
CA PRO A 41 16.64 49.48 0.40
C PRO A 41 17.71 50.53 0.72
N MET A 42 17.77 50.93 1.99
CA MET A 42 18.88 51.71 2.55
C MET A 42 20.17 50.86 2.63
N PRO A 43 21.36 51.46 2.54
CA PRO A 43 22.62 50.71 2.61
C PRO A 43 22.88 50.21 4.04
N MET A 44 23.07 48.90 4.18
CA MET A 44 23.43 48.24 5.44
C MET A 44 24.90 48.49 5.81
N PRO A 45 25.24 48.67 7.10
CA PRO A 45 26.63 48.74 7.55
C PRO A 45 27.28 47.33 7.53
N MET A 46 28.55 47.27 7.11
CA MET A 46 29.31 46.02 7.01
C MET A 46 29.47 45.32 8.38
N PRO A 47 29.41 43.98 8.43
CA PRO A 47 29.72 43.23 9.64
C PRO A 47 31.24 43.12 9.89
N PRO A 48 31.67 42.95 11.16
CA PRO A 48 33.08 42.77 11.49
C PRO A 48 33.61 41.43 10.97
N ARG A 49 34.85 41.46 10.49
CA ARG A 49 35.60 40.33 9.94
C ARG A 49 35.99 39.34 11.06
N TRP A 50 35.13 38.37 11.33
CA TRP A 50 35.46 37.20 12.16
C TRP A 50 36.05 36.08 11.30
N GLY A 51 36.98 35.34 11.92
CA GLY A 51 38.03 34.57 11.27
C GLY A 51 37.58 33.42 10.36
N ARG A 52 38.54 32.98 9.54
CA ARG A 52 38.45 31.82 8.66
C ARG A 52 38.07 30.59 9.47
N THR A 53 36.86 30.07 9.25
CA THR A 53 36.54 28.68 9.57
C THR A 53 37.25 27.75 8.58
N PRO A 54 37.79 26.60 9.01
CA PRO A 54 38.35 25.61 8.09
C PRO A 54 37.26 25.11 7.13
N PRO A 55 37.61 24.75 5.88
CA PRO A 55 36.64 24.23 4.93
C PRO A 55 36.01 22.95 5.49
N PRO A 56 34.69 22.74 5.29
CA PRO A 56 34.06 21.48 5.68
C PRO A 56 34.74 20.32 4.94
N PRO A 57 34.86 19.14 5.57
CA PRO A 57 35.43 17.97 4.92
C PRO A 57 34.66 17.68 3.62
N PRO A 58 35.33 17.09 2.60
CA PRO A 58 34.70 16.79 1.32
C PRO A 58 33.44 15.97 1.56
N GLN A 59 32.29 16.58 1.25
CA GLN A 59 31.03 15.87 1.31
C GLN A 59 31.08 14.77 0.24
N LEU A 60 31.11 13.53 0.71
CA LEU A 60 30.82 12.37 -0.13
C LEU A 60 29.49 12.61 -0.85
N PRO A 61 29.35 12.15 -2.10
CA PRO A 61 28.15 12.41 -2.91
C PRO A 61 26.87 12.03 -2.14
N PRO A 62 25.75 12.78 -2.29
CA PRO A 62 24.51 12.59 -1.53
C PRO A 62 23.81 11.23 -1.67
N LEU A 63 24.40 10.27 -2.39
CA LEU A 63 23.77 9.02 -2.80
C LEU A 63 23.77 7.93 -1.71
N LEU A 64 24.28 8.24 -0.51
CA LEU A 64 24.21 7.36 0.66
C LEU A 64 23.81 8.15 1.91
N ARG A 65 22.86 9.09 1.78
CA ARG A 65 22.03 9.42 2.95
C ARG A 65 21.32 8.12 3.33
N SER A 66 21.59 7.68 4.56
CA SER A 66 20.88 6.64 5.31
C SER A 66 19.73 5.99 4.54
N ILE A 67 19.86 4.71 4.20
CA ILE A 67 18.68 3.90 3.91
C ILE A 67 17.79 4.01 5.15
N ASP A 68 16.71 4.79 5.05
CA ASP A 68 15.99 5.26 6.22
C ASP A 68 15.35 4.06 6.94
N PRO A 69 15.68 3.80 8.22
CA PRO A 69 14.94 2.83 9.04
C PRO A 69 13.44 3.15 9.10
N ASP A 70 13.07 4.40 8.78
CA ASP A 70 11.73 4.94 8.74
C ASP A 70 10.80 4.26 7.71
N ILE A 71 11.35 3.67 6.64
CA ILE A 71 10.53 3.05 5.57
C ILE A 71 10.21 1.60 5.87
N LEU A 72 11.17 0.86 6.44
CA LEU A 72 10.90 -0.44 7.05
C LEU A 72 9.88 -0.29 8.17
N GLN A 73 10.02 0.76 8.97
CA GLN A 73 9.03 1.15 9.96
C GLN A 73 7.69 1.46 9.31
N GLY A 74 7.64 2.14 8.16
CA GLY A 74 6.41 2.37 7.39
C GLY A 74 5.68 1.08 6.99
N CYS A 75 6.38 0.09 6.45
CA CYS A 75 5.78 -1.21 6.12
C CYS A 75 5.25 -1.95 7.35
N CYS A 76 6.00 -1.95 8.45
CA CYS A 76 5.57 -2.58 9.70
C CYS A 76 4.35 -1.88 10.31
N VAL A 77 4.37 -0.54 10.38
CA VAL A 77 3.27 0.27 10.91
C VAL A 77 1.98 0.05 10.13
N GLU A 78 2.05 0.03 8.80
CA GLU A 78 0.87 -0.22 7.98
C GLU A 78 0.42 -1.68 8.02
N ALA A 79 1.34 -2.64 8.28
CA ALA A 79 0.96 -4.03 8.53
C ALA A 79 0.17 -4.16 9.83
N ASP A 80 0.63 -3.52 10.91
CA ASP A 80 -0.07 -3.55 12.20
C ASP A 80 -1.42 -2.83 12.12
N ARG A 81 -1.49 -1.70 11.41
CA ARG A 81 -2.78 -1.04 11.14
C ARG A 81 -3.73 -1.92 10.35
N SER A 82 -3.21 -2.64 9.35
CA SER A 82 -4.00 -3.59 8.55
C SER A 82 -4.55 -4.72 9.42
N VAL A 83 -3.80 -5.21 10.42
CA VAL A 83 -4.29 -6.21 11.39
C VAL A 83 -5.46 -5.66 12.20
N VAL A 84 -5.36 -4.43 12.73
CA VAL A 84 -6.45 -3.81 13.49
C VAL A 84 -7.72 -3.69 12.64
N VAL A 85 -7.59 -3.22 11.39
CA VAL A 85 -8.73 -3.11 10.46
C VAL A 85 -9.29 -4.49 10.13
N LEU A 86 -8.44 -5.50 9.97
CA LEU A 86 -8.87 -6.88 9.70
C LEU A 86 -9.72 -7.42 10.85
N GLU A 87 -9.31 -7.22 12.10
CA GLU A 87 -10.07 -7.62 13.30
C GLU A 87 -11.40 -6.88 13.40
N GLN A 88 -11.41 -5.57 13.11
CA GLN A 88 -12.65 -4.77 13.05
C GLN A 88 -13.63 -5.33 12.01
N LEU A 89 -13.15 -5.67 10.81
CA LEU A 89 -14.00 -6.23 9.75
C LEU A 89 -14.48 -7.65 10.08
N GLN A 90 -13.68 -8.46 10.77
CA GLN A 90 -14.10 -9.77 11.25
C GLN A 90 -15.17 -9.67 12.35
N SER A 91 -15.04 -8.71 13.27
CA SER A 91 -16.08 -8.41 14.26
C SER A 91 -17.34 -7.90 13.58
N LEU A 92 -17.21 -7.08 12.54
CA LEU A 92 -18.33 -6.60 11.75
C LEU A 92 -19.06 -7.76 11.06
N ARG A 93 -18.31 -8.73 10.52
CA ARG A 93 -18.85 -9.93 9.86
C ARG A 93 -19.74 -10.76 10.78
N SER A 94 -19.34 -10.94 12.05
CA SER A 94 -20.09 -11.79 12.98
C SER A 94 -21.46 -11.21 13.39
N VAL A 95 -21.64 -9.88 13.22
CA VAL A 95 -22.89 -9.17 13.56
C VAL A 95 -23.76 -8.89 12.33
N LEU A 96 -23.19 -8.89 11.13
CA LEU A 96 -23.91 -8.57 9.90
C LEU A 96 -24.74 -9.73 9.35
N PRO A 97 -25.86 -9.44 8.65
CA PRO A 97 -26.61 -10.44 7.89
C PRO A 97 -25.75 -11.14 6.84
N GLU A 98 -26.00 -12.44 6.65
CA GLU A 98 -25.25 -13.31 5.73
C GLU A 98 -25.28 -12.83 4.27
N ALA A 99 -26.33 -12.11 3.86
CA ALA A 99 -26.44 -11.53 2.53
C ALA A 99 -25.31 -10.52 2.19
N LEU A 100 -24.66 -9.94 3.20
CA LEU A 100 -23.56 -8.97 3.03
C LEU A 100 -22.17 -9.60 3.14
N HIS A 101 -22.10 -10.87 3.54
CA HIS A 101 -20.83 -11.57 3.77
C HIS A 101 -19.95 -11.70 2.52
N PRO A 102 -20.44 -11.95 1.30
CA PRO A 102 -19.57 -12.18 0.14
C PRO A 102 -18.64 -11.00 -0.18
N HIS A 103 -19.15 -9.77 -0.13
CA HIS A 103 -18.33 -8.57 -0.38
C HIS A 103 -17.37 -8.27 0.77
N LEU A 104 -17.79 -8.56 2.00
CA LEU A 104 -16.97 -8.39 3.19
C LEU A 104 -15.83 -9.42 3.24
N ASP A 105 -16.10 -10.68 2.89
CA ASP A 105 -15.09 -11.73 2.75
C ASP A 105 -14.00 -11.35 1.76
N GLY A 106 -14.40 -10.77 0.62
CA GLY A 106 -13.44 -10.30 -0.37
C GLY A 106 -12.47 -9.27 0.20
N VAL A 107 -12.96 -8.30 1.00
CA VAL A 107 -12.10 -7.31 1.64
C VAL A 107 -11.23 -7.95 2.73
N ILE A 108 -11.81 -8.80 3.59
CA ILE A 108 -11.09 -9.49 4.67
C ILE A 108 -9.95 -10.34 4.12
N GLY A 109 -10.24 -11.15 3.08
CA GLY A 109 -9.24 -12.02 2.46
C GLY A 109 -8.08 -11.23 1.85
N GLU A 110 -8.39 -10.19 1.07
CA GLU A 110 -7.36 -9.39 0.42
C GLU A 110 -6.56 -8.54 1.42
N LEU A 111 -7.18 -8.03 2.48
CA LEU A 111 -6.48 -7.31 3.54
C LEU A 111 -5.53 -8.24 4.32
N GLY A 112 -5.92 -9.51 4.54
CA GLY A 112 -5.05 -10.53 5.11
C GLY A 112 -3.80 -10.77 4.26
N HIS A 113 -3.94 -10.79 2.93
CA HIS A 113 -2.80 -10.84 2.01
C HIS A 113 -1.93 -9.57 2.12
N THR A 114 -2.53 -8.39 2.28
CA THR A 114 -1.80 -7.13 2.46
C THR A 114 -0.89 -7.16 3.68
N VAL A 115 -1.39 -7.62 4.84
CA VAL A 115 -0.59 -7.79 6.07
C VAL A 115 0.63 -8.66 5.79
N ARG A 116 0.42 -9.82 5.16
CA ARG A 116 1.50 -10.76 4.83
C ARG A 116 2.52 -10.14 3.89
N HIS A 117 2.07 -9.45 2.84
CA HIS A 117 2.96 -8.84 1.88
C HIS A 117 3.79 -7.70 2.46
N LEU A 118 3.21 -6.86 3.32
CA LEU A 118 3.95 -5.79 4.00
C LEU A 118 5.07 -6.35 4.91
N ARG A 119 4.75 -7.38 5.69
CA ARG A 119 5.76 -8.07 6.52
C ARG A 119 6.86 -8.71 5.69
N ASP A 120 6.48 -9.44 4.63
CA ASP A 120 7.46 -10.04 3.72
C ASP A 120 8.37 -8.99 3.05
N VAL A 121 7.82 -7.82 2.66
CA VAL A 121 8.62 -6.73 2.07
C VAL A 121 9.58 -6.16 3.11
N ALA A 122 9.12 -5.92 4.34
CA ALA A 122 9.98 -5.45 5.43
C ALA A 122 11.12 -6.44 5.72
N ASP A 123 10.81 -7.73 5.86
CA ASP A 123 11.79 -8.79 6.10
C ASP A 123 12.82 -8.85 4.97
N LYS A 124 12.39 -8.80 3.70
CA LYS A 124 13.30 -8.83 2.55
C LYS A 124 14.14 -7.57 2.43
N ALA A 125 13.58 -6.41 2.76
CA ALA A 125 14.31 -5.15 2.74
C ALA A 125 15.39 -5.12 3.84
N GLN A 126 15.13 -5.70 5.02
CA GLN A 126 16.14 -5.89 6.07
C GLN A 126 17.29 -6.81 5.64
N VAL A 127 16.98 -7.92 4.96
CA VAL A 127 18.01 -8.86 4.47
C VAL A 127 18.81 -8.26 3.30
N HIS A 128 18.18 -7.42 2.48
CA HIS A 128 18.75 -6.86 1.25
C HIS A 128 18.83 -5.34 1.28
N LEU A 129 19.41 -4.76 2.35
CA LEU A 129 19.51 -3.30 2.54
C LEU A 129 20.04 -2.55 1.31
N GLY A 130 21.05 -3.09 0.63
CA GLY A 130 21.63 -2.48 -0.58
C GLY A 130 20.66 -2.34 -1.77
N ARG A 131 19.49 -2.98 -1.73
CA ARG A 131 18.44 -2.91 -2.76
C ARG A 131 17.26 -2.05 -2.37
N VAL A 132 17.19 -1.62 -1.11
CA VAL A 132 16.11 -0.74 -0.62
C VAL A 132 15.96 0.54 -1.45
N PRO A 133 17.05 1.22 -1.89
CA PRO A 133 16.92 2.39 -2.75
C PRO A 133 16.16 2.14 -4.07
N GLN A 134 16.03 0.89 -4.52
CA GLN A 134 15.29 0.56 -5.75
C GLN A 134 13.79 0.42 -5.51
N VAL A 135 13.37 0.11 -4.27
CA VAL A 135 11.94 -0.03 -3.91
C VAL A 135 11.38 1.21 -3.21
N ILE A 136 12.25 2.11 -2.76
CA ILE A 136 11.92 3.21 -1.85
C ILE A 136 10.87 4.16 -2.45
N ASP A 137 11.07 4.57 -3.70
CA ASP A 137 10.17 5.51 -4.40
C ASP A 137 8.80 4.89 -4.62
N TYR A 138 8.75 3.57 -4.85
CA TYR A 138 7.50 2.84 -5.00
C TYR A 138 6.75 2.70 -3.67
N LEU A 139 7.47 2.46 -2.56
CA LEU A 139 6.88 2.42 -1.22
C LEU A 139 6.32 3.77 -0.79
N ASN A 140 7.01 4.86 -1.12
CA ASN A 140 6.58 6.23 -0.86
C ASN A 140 5.29 6.61 -1.60
N VAL A 141 4.92 5.89 -2.66
CA VAL A 141 3.65 6.09 -3.38
C VAL A 141 2.55 5.19 -2.82
N VAL A 142 2.83 3.90 -2.62
CA VAL A 142 1.78 2.93 -2.25
C VAL A 142 1.38 3.02 -0.78
N LEU A 143 2.33 3.27 0.14
CA LEU A 143 2.04 3.27 1.58
C LEU A 143 1.07 4.39 1.97
N PRO A 144 1.20 5.65 1.51
CA PRO A 144 0.21 6.69 1.81
C PRO A 144 -1.19 6.36 1.29
N CYS A 145 -1.30 5.71 0.13
CA CYS A 145 -2.58 5.32 -0.46
C CYS A 145 -3.28 4.23 0.35
N LEU A 146 -2.51 3.22 0.77
CA LEU A 146 -2.98 2.18 1.67
C LEU A 146 -3.38 2.76 3.03
N SER A 147 -2.50 3.57 3.61
CA SER A 147 -2.68 4.24 4.91
C SER A 147 -3.97 5.05 4.95
N LYS A 148 -4.25 5.81 3.88
CA LYS A 148 -5.52 6.53 3.71
C LYS A 148 -6.71 5.58 3.71
N THR A 149 -6.69 4.55 2.86
CA THR A 149 -7.80 3.59 2.74
C THR A 149 -8.09 2.91 4.10
N LEU A 150 -7.06 2.51 4.84
CA LEU A 150 -7.20 1.90 6.17
C LEU A 150 -7.80 2.87 7.18
N ARG A 151 -7.33 4.12 7.21
CA ARG A 151 -7.88 5.16 8.10
C ARG A 151 -9.34 5.45 7.79
N ASP A 152 -9.69 5.50 6.51
CA ASP A 152 -11.07 5.72 6.11
C ASP A 152 -11.96 4.56 6.58
N ILE A 153 -11.51 3.30 6.45
CA ILE A 153 -12.24 2.13 6.99
C ILE A 153 -12.40 2.23 8.52
N THR A 154 -11.32 2.56 9.25
CA THR A 154 -11.39 2.73 10.71
C THR A 154 -12.35 3.84 11.11
N ALA A 155 -12.32 4.99 10.44
CA ALA A 155 -13.24 6.09 10.70
C ALA A 155 -14.69 5.68 10.48
N PHE A 156 -14.96 4.88 9.44
CA PHE A 156 -16.28 4.28 9.24
C PHE A 156 -16.66 3.33 10.35
N TYR A 157 -15.75 2.47 10.78
CA TYR A 157 -16.00 1.51 11.85
C TYR A 157 -16.32 2.20 13.18
N GLU A 158 -15.62 3.29 13.51
CA GLU A 158 -15.80 4.07 14.74
C GLU A 158 -17.06 4.96 14.73
N ASP A 159 -17.65 5.22 13.56
CA ASP A 159 -18.83 6.07 13.43
C ASP A 159 -20.09 5.42 14.01
N THR A 160 -20.39 5.72 15.27
CA THR A 160 -21.56 5.21 16.00
C THR A 160 -22.89 5.86 15.61
N THR A 161 -22.89 6.85 14.70
CA THR A 161 -24.13 7.53 14.28
C THR A 161 -25.03 6.65 13.40
N LEU A 162 -24.46 5.62 12.77
CA LEU A 162 -25.16 4.69 11.89
C LEU A 162 -25.23 3.29 12.49
N THR A 163 -26.30 2.56 12.16
CA THR A 163 -26.40 1.12 12.44
C THR A 163 -25.31 0.35 11.69
N THR A 164 -24.83 -0.75 12.27
CA THR A 164 -23.73 -1.59 11.75
C THR A 164 -23.89 -1.94 10.26
N ASP A 165 -25.10 -2.30 9.87
CA ASP A 165 -25.49 -2.65 8.51
C ASP A 165 -25.45 -1.46 7.53
N ARG A 166 -25.96 -0.30 7.94
CA ARG A 166 -25.87 0.93 7.13
C ARG A 166 -24.44 1.43 7.03
N ARG A 167 -23.67 1.35 8.12
CA ARG A 167 -22.26 1.73 8.20
C ARG A 167 -21.43 0.93 7.18
N TRP A 168 -21.57 -0.40 7.17
CA TRP A 168 -20.89 -1.25 6.18
C TRP A 168 -21.25 -0.88 4.74
N ARG A 169 -22.55 -0.81 4.41
CA ARG A 169 -22.97 -0.49 3.04
C ARG A 169 -22.48 0.88 2.60
N TYR A 170 -22.60 1.88 3.47
CA TYR A 170 -22.15 3.24 3.20
C TYR A 170 -20.63 3.30 2.98
N MET A 171 -19.85 2.67 3.86
CA MET A 171 -18.41 2.56 3.71
C MET A 171 -18.03 1.88 2.39
N TYR A 172 -18.63 0.72 2.09
CA TYR A 172 -18.33 -0.04 0.88
C TYR A 172 -18.64 0.78 -0.38
N HIS A 173 -19.79 1.44 -0.43
CA HIS A 173 -20.16 2.31 -1.55
C HIS A 173 -19.24 3.52 -1.66
N LYS A 174 -18.97 4.23 -0.56
CA LYS A 174 -18.14 5.43 -0.57
C LYS A 174 -16.73 5.11 -1.04
N LEU A 175 -16.10 4.08 -0.46
CA LEU A 175 -14.75 3.68 -0.84
C LEU A 175 -14.67 3.11 -2.26
N SER A 176 -15.68 2.36 -2.71
CA SER A 176 -15.74 1.89 -4.10
C SER A 176 -15.89 3.04 -5.11
N ASN A 177 -16.56 4.14 -4.72
CA ASN A 177 -16.75 5.30 -5.60
C ASN A 177 -15.54 6.23 -5.70
N GLU A 178 -14.55 6.11 -4.81
CA GLU A 178 -13.33 6.94 -4.90
C GLU A 178 -12.49 6.63 -6.14
N LEU A 179 -12.56 5.40 -6.66
CA LEU A 179 -11.90 5.00 -7.90
C LEU A 179 -12.96 4.37 -8.82
N PRO A 180 -13.55 5.14 -9.75
CA PRO A 180 -14.67 4.67 -10.55
C PRO A 180 -14.31 3.40 -11.32
N GLY A 181 -15.21 2.41 -11.28
CA GLY A 181 -15.02 1.10 -11.92
C GLY A 181 -14.20 0.09 -11.11
N THR A 182 -13.71 0.45 -9.91
CA THR A 182 -12.92 -0.46 -9.06
C THR A 182 -13.62 -0.70 -7.73
N SER A 183 -13.99 -1.95 -7.45
CA SER A 183 -14.53 -2.32 -6.14
C SER A 183 -13.45 -2.25 -5.04
N LEU A 184 -13.87 -2.06 -3.79
CA LEU A 184 -12.93 -2.03 -2.66
C LEU A 184 -12.03 -3.29 -2.58
N PRO A 185 -12.53 -4.54 -2.72
CA PRO A 185 -11.66 -5.72 -2.79
C PRO A 185 -10.65 -5.65 -3.94
N ALA A 186 -11.07 -5.18 -5.13
CA ALA A 186 -10.17 -5.05 -6.28
C ALA A 186 -9.03 -4.05 -6.03
N ARG A 187 -9.28 -3.01 -5.24
CA ARG A 187 -8.22 -2.08 -4.81
C ARG A 187 -7.15 -2.78 -3.98
N PHE A 188 -7.55 -3.61 -3.02
CA PHE A 188 -6.60 -4.39 -2.23
C PHE A 188 -5.86 -5.42 -3.08
N ILE A 189 -6.50 -6.05 -4.07
CA ILE A 189 -5.82 -6.90 -5.05
C ILE A 189 -4.68 -6.14 -5.74
N MET A 190 -4.93 -4.90 -6.19
CA MET A 190 -3.89 -4.07 -6.83
C MET A 190 -2.73 -3.77 -5.87
N TYR A 191 -3.02 -3.39 -4.62
CA TYR A 191 -1.98 -3.20 -3.60
C TYR A 191 -1.16 -4.49 -3.39
N ASN A 192 -1.84 -5.63 -3.27
CA ASN A 192 -1.21 -6.93 -3.06
C ASN A 192 -0.30 -7.33 -4.23
N GLN A 193 -0.75 -7.14 -5.48
CA GLN A 193 0.09 -7.39 -6.65
C GLN A 193 1.32 -6.47 -6.66
N PHE A 194 1.14 -5.19 -6.33
CA PHE A 194 2.25 -4.24 -6.30
C PHE A 194 3.27 -4.61 -5.22
N LEU A 195 2.85 -4.88 -3.99
CA LEU A 195 3.73 -5.31 -2.90
C LEU A 195 4.44 -6.63 -3.22
N LYS A 196 3.76 -7.56 -3.88
CA LYS A 196 4.38 -8.81 -4.36
C LYS A 196 5.50 -8.53 -5.37
N LEU A 197 5.32 -7.59 -6.29
CA LEU A 197 6.36 -7.19 -7.24
C LEU A 197 7.55 -6.53 -6.53
N LEU A 198 7.32 -5.66 -5.53
CA LEU A 198 8.39 -5.07 -4.72
C LEU A 198 9.18 -6.13 -3.97
N ARG A 199 8.50 -7.13 -3.40
CA ARG A 199 9.15 -8.28 -2.76
C ARG A 199 10.04 -9.04 -3.75
N LEU A 200 9.59 -9.22 -4.99
CA LEU A 200 10.39 -9.86 -6.03
C LEU A 200 11.61 -9.01 -6.42
N LEU A 201 11.47 -7.69 -6.51
CA LEU A 201 12.58 -6.76 -6.77
C LEU A 201 13.66 -6.87 -5.70
N LEU A 202 13.26 -6.87 -4.42
CA LEU A 202 14.17 -7.07 -3.28
C LEU A 202 14.83 -8.46 -3.34
N SER A 203 14.06 -9.48 -3.70
CA SER A 203 14.50 -10.88 -3.71
C SER A 203 15.26 -11.29 -4.96
N GLN A 204 15.46 -10.43 -5.97
CA GLN A 204 16.04 -10.86 -7.26
C GLN A 204 17.37 -11.61 -7.08
N LEU A 205 17.30 -12.94 -7.13
CA LEU A 205 17.96 -13.72 -8.16
C LEU A 205 17.78 -12.97 -9.49
N VAL A 206 18.65 -12.01 -9.78
CA VAL A 206 19.07 -11.81 -11.17
C VAL A 206 19.75 -13.15 -11.48
N PRO A 207 19.22 -14.02 -12.35
CA PRO A 207 20.08 -15.08 -12.89
C PRO A 207 21.28 -14.32 -13.42
N PRO A 208 22.52 -14.64 -12.99
CA PRO A 208 23.65 -13.93 -13.52
C PRO A 208 23.51 -14.03 -15.04
N LEU A 209 23.33 -12.89 -15.71
CA LEU A 209 23.64 -12.82 -17.12
C LEU A 209 25.14 -13.02 -17.17
N SER A 210 25.53 -14.28 -17.08
CA SER A 210 26.87 -14.81 -17.17
C SER A 210 27.28 -14.69 -18.62
N ILE A 211 27.46 -13.45 -19.07
CA ILE A 211 28.43 -13.14 -20.11
C ILE A 211 29.77 -13.01 -19.38
N ARG A 212 30.25 -14.14 -18.87
CA ARG A 212 31.67 -14.32 -18.62
C ARG A 212 32.18 -15.16 -19.79
N PRO A 213 33.16 -14.69 -20.59
CA PRO A 213 33.82 -15.58 -21.52
C PRO A 213 34.45 -16.74 -20.73
N PRO A 214 34.49 -17.96 -21.29
CA PRO A 214 35.03 -19.12 -20.59
C PRO A 214 36.51 -18.89 -20.30
N VAL A 215 36.85 -18.72 -19.02
CA VAL A 215 38.24 -18.81 -18.56
C VAL A 215 38.54 -20.30 -18.38
N PRO A 216 39.54 -20.87 -19.07
CA PRO A 216 39.90 -22.26 -18.92
C PRO A 216 40.40 -22.53 -17.50
N SER A 217 39.77 -23.53 -16.90
CA SER A 217 39.95 -24.06 -15.56
C SER A 217 41.37 -24.53 -15.26
N ALA A 218 41.94 -24.03 -14.16
CA ALA A 218 43.05 -24.67 -13.45
C ALA A 218 42.54 -25.18 -12.08
N PRO A 219 42.91 -26.40 -11.63
CA PRO A 219 42.38 -26.98 -10.40
C PRO A 219 43.34 -26.79 -9.22
N SER A 220 42.82 -26.35 -8.07
CA SER A 220 43.04 -27.02 -6.78
C SER A 220 42.70 -26.13 -5.57
N ARG A 221 42.01 -26.80 -4.63
CA ARG A 221 42.19 -26.78 -3.17
C ARG A 221 42.14 -25.41 -2.49
N TYR A 222 41.12 -25.19 -1.66
CA TYR A 222 41.31 -25.18 -0.21
C TYR A 222 39.96 -25.41 0.48
N SER A 223 39.96 -26.43 1.33
CA SER A 223 38.94 -26.70 2.35
C SER A 223 39.13 -25.75 3.54
N GLY A 224 38.03 -25.33 4.17
CA GLY A 224 38.01 -25.10 5.62
C GLY A 224 37.48 -23.75 6.13
N LEU A 225 36.53 -23.86 7.08
CA LEU A 225 36.10 -22.90 8.13
C LEU A 225 35.06 -21.85 7.71
N SER A 226 33.90 -21.64 8.36
CA SER A 226 33.19 -22.25 9.50
C SER A 226 31.74 -21.70 9.54
N PRO A 227 30.83 -22.24 10.37
CA PRO A 227 29.38 -21.96 10.37
C PRO A 227 28.97 -20.88 11.38
N PHE A 228 27.88 -20.14 11.12
CA PHE A 228 27.20 -19.36 12.16
C PHE A 228 25.68 -19.37 11.98
N CYS A 229 25.02 -19.70 13.11
CA CYS A 229 23.59 -19.62 13.42
C CYS A 229 22.72 -20.87 13.17
N GLU A 230 22.99 -21.91 13.96
CA GLU A 230 22.07 -23.01 14.26
C GLU A 230 21.72 -22.97 15.76
N ARG A 231 20.46 -22.68 16.09
CA ARG A 231 19.77 -22.98 17.36
C ARG A 231 18.28 -22.91 17.01
N GLY A 232 17.60 -24.04 16.74
CA GLY A 232 17.24 -25.09 17.70
C GLY A 232 16.05 -24.57 18.55
N ARG A 233 14.86 -25.19 18.60
CA ARG A 233 14.55 -26.61 18.51
C ARG A 233 13.03 -26.83 18.40
N ASN A 234 12.68 -27.94 17.76
CA ASN A 234 11.37 -28.54 17.57
C ASN A 234 10.64 -28.90 18.87
N HIS A 235 9.31 -29.01 18.81
CA HIS A 235 8.57 -30.06 19.49
C HIS A 235 7.64 -30.76 18.50
N ALA A 236 7.80 -32.08 18.45
CA ALA A 236 7.15 -33.00 17.53
C ALA A 236 5.82 -33.54 18.07
N VAL A 237 5.02 -33.99 17.11
CA VAL A 237 3.79 -34.79 17.20
C VAL A 237 4.11 -36.21 17.65
N GLU A 238 3.25 -36.84 18.46
CA GLU A 238 2.90 -38.26 18.22
C GLU A 238 1.59 -38.70 18.90
N TYR A 239 0.80 -39.44 18.12
CA TYR A 239 -0.35 -40.25 18.49
C TYR A 239 0.10 -41.52 19.22
N SER A 240 -0.67 -42.00 20.22
CA SER A 240 -0.86 -43.44 20.42
C SER A 240 -2.11 -43.78 21.22
N LYS A 241 -2.69 -44.91 20.79
CA LYS A 241 -3.90 -45.61 21.21
C LYS A 241 -3.99 -45.89 22.72
N THR A 242 -5.22 -45.84 23.23
CA THR A 242 -5.88 -46.97 23.93
C THR A 242 -7.37 -46.89 23.69
#